data_AF-A0A349VRZ6-F1
#
_entry.id   AF-A0A349VRZ6-F1
#
_cell.length_a   1.000
_cell.length_b   1.000
_cell.length_c   1.000
_cell.angle_alpha   90.00
_cell.angle_beta   90.00
_cell.angle_gamma   90.00
#
_symmetry.space_group_name_H-M   'P 1'
#
loop_
_entity.id
_entity.type
_entity.pdbx_description
1 polymer ?
#
loop_
_entity_poly.entity_id
_entity_poly.type
_entity_poly.pdbx_seq_one_letter_code
_entity_poly.pdbx_strand_id
1 'polypeptide(L)' 'GVNIPTAVPLVYEFDDDFHVLNHYYLGDQEALKAKMEAVANQGKKS' A
#
# COMPACT_ATOMS: atom_id res chain seq x y z
N GLY A 1 5.16 -9.06 8.37
CA GLY A 1 4.62 -7.71 8.56
C GLY A 1 4.10 -7.22 7.23
N VAL A 2 2.91 -6.63 7.20
CA VAL A 2 2.37 -6.00 5.98
C VAL A 2 3.07 -4.65 5.83
N ASN A 3 3.89 -4.51 4.78
CA ASN A 3 4.61 -3.26 4.51
C ASN A 3 3.68 -2.29 3.77
N ILE A 4 2.97 -1.44 4.53
CA ILE A 4 2.09 -0.41 3.98
C ILE A 4 2.94 0.87 3.78
N PRO A 5 3.10 1.38 2.55
CA PRO A 5 3.83 2.62 2.31
C PRO A 5 3.12 3.81 2.96
N THR A 6 3.89 4.67 3.63
CA THR A 6 3.38 5.87 4.30
C THR A 6 2.95 6.94 3.29
N ALA A 7 1.84 7.62 3.60
CA ALA A 7 1.28 8.71 2.79
C ALA A 7 0.96 8.30 1.34
N VAL A 8 0.43 7.09 1.15
CA VAL A 8 -0.13 6.61 -0.11
C VAL A 8 -1.58 6.19 0.15
N PRO A 9 -2.58 6.75 -0.54
CA PRO A 9 -3.96 6.34 -0.36
C PRO A 9 -4.13 4.87 -0.75
N LEU A 10 -4.69 4.07 0.15
CA LEU A 10 -5.09 2.69 -0.12
C LEU A 10 -6.59 2.68 -0.37
N VAL A 11 -6.98 2.29 -1.58
CA VAL A 11 -8.38 2.20 -2.01
C VAL A 11 -8.86 0.78 -1.81
N TYR A 12 -10.06 0.65 -1.26
CA TYR A 12 -10.79 -0.60 -1.15
C TYR A 12 -12.09 -0.48 -1.96
N GLU A 13 -12.37 -1.50 -2.75
CA GLU A 13 -13.63 -1.63 -3.47
C GLU A 13 -14.47 -2.70 -2.78
N PHE A 14 -15.74 -2.39 -2.55
CA PHE A 14 -16.69 -3.26 -1.87
C PHE A 14 -17.89 -3.56 -2.75
N ASP A 15 -18.50 -4.73 -2.56
CA ASP A 15 -19.83 -5.02 -3.09
C ASP A 15 -20.94 -4.44 -2.19
N ASP A 16 -22.20 -4.61 -2.61
CA ASP A 16 -23.37 -4.11 -1.89
C ASP A 16 -23.54 -4.78 -0.50
N ASP A 17 -22.91 -5.94 -0.29
CA ASP A 17 -22.90 -6.69 0.97
C ASP A 17 -21.67 -6.35 1.84
N PHE A 18 -20.89 -5.33 1.48
CA PHE A 18 -19.66 -4.89 2.15
C PHE A 18 -18.52 -5.93 2.16
N HIS A 19 -18.49 -6.86 1.21
CA HIS A 19 -17.30 -7.70 1.00
C HIS A 19 -16.24 -6.95 0.19
N VAL A 20 -14.97 -7.14 0.57
CA VAL A 20 -13.83 -6.57 -0.16
C VAL A 20 -13.67 -7.29 -1.50
N LEU A 21 -13.88 -6.57 -2.60
CA LEU A 21 -13.64 -7.06 -3.95
C LEU A 21 -12.18 -6.84 -4.37
N ASN A 22 -11.61 -5.69 -4.00
CA ASN A 22 -10.28 -5.31 -4.43
C ASN A 22 -9.62 -4.33 -3.44
N HIS A 23 -8.29 -4.31 -3.44
CA HIS A 23 -7.52 -3.27 -2.77
C HIS A 23 -6.27 -2.90 -3.57
N TYR A 24 -6.04 -1.61 -3.76
CA TYR A 24 -4.86 -1.11 -4.46
C TYR A 24 -4.48 0.27 -3.98
N TYR A 25 -3.20 0.59 -4.09
CA TYR A 25 -2.72 1.92 -3.77
C TYR A 25 -2.95 2.88 -4.95
N LEU A 26 -3.43 4.08 -4.64
CA LEU A 26 -3.73 5.12 -5.63
C LEU A 26 -2.48 5.98 -5.88
N GLY A 27 -1.99 5.97 -7.11
CA GLY A 27 -0.81 6.73 -7.54
C GLY A 27 0.01 6.00 -8.61
N ASP A 28 1.09 6.65 -9.05
CA ASP A 28 2.02 6.09 -10.02
C ASP A 28 2.75 4.86 -9.44
N GLN A 29 2.74 3.75 -10.17
CA GLN A 29 3.36 2.50 -9.74
C GLN A 29 4.88 2.65 -9.50
N GLU A 30 5.55 3.55 -10.22
CA GLU A 30 6.97 3.82 -10.00
C GLU A 30 7.22 4.51 -8.66
N ALA A 31 6.38 5.49 -8.30
CA ALA A 31 6.46 6.17 -7.01
C ALA A 31 6.16 5.22 -5.85
N LEU A 32 5.28 4.24 -6.06
CA LEU A 32 4.98 3.20 -5.10
C LEU A 32 6.19 2.31 -4.82
N LYS A 33 6.86 1.86 -5.87
CA LYS A 33 8.02 0.97 -5.77
C LYS A 33 9.16 1.63 -5.00
N ALA A 34 9.46 2.90 -5.29
CA ALA A 34 10.47 3.67 -4.57
C ALA A 34 10.13 3.83 -3.08
N LYS A 35 8.85 4.08 -2.74
CA LYS A 35 8.41 4.18 -1.34
C LYS A 35 8.45 2.83 -0.61
N MET A 36 8.07 1.74 -1.29
CA MET A 36 8.15 0.39 -0.71
C MET A 36 9.61 -0.02 -0.42
N GLU A 37 10.55 0.32 -1.32
CA GLU A 37 11.98 0.10 -1.09
C GLU A 37 12.51 0.94 0.09
N ALA A 38 12.06 2.19 0.23
CA ALA A 38 12.41 3.04 1.38
C ALA A 38 11.91 2.46 2.71
N VAL A 39 10.66 1.98 2.76
CA VAL A 39 10.08 1.34 3.96
C VAL A 39 10.77 0.02 4.29
N ALA A 40 11.09 -0.81 3.29
CA ALA A 40 11.82 -2.07 3.48
C ALA A 40 13.22 -1.84 4.10
N ASN A 41 13.88 -0.73 3.75
CA ASN A 41 15.17 -0.36 4.34
C ASN A 41 15.05 0.26 5.74
N GLN A 42 13.89 0.85 6.09
CA GLN A 42 13.64 1.41 7.42
C GLN A 42 13.45 0.32 8.49
N GLY A 43 12.95 -0.87 8.11
CA GLY A 43 12.82 -2.04 9.00
C GLY A 43 14.12 -2.77 9.32
N LYS A 44 15.27 -2.34 8.76
CA LYS A 44 16.60 -2.93 9.05
C LYS A 44 17.34 -2.23 10.21
N LYS A 45 16.74 -1.22 10.85
CA LYS A 45 17.23 -0.62 12.10
C LYS A 45 16.43 -1.18 13.29
N SER A 46 16.63 -2.46 13.56
CA SER A 46 16.36 -3.06 14.87
C SER A 46 17.41 -4.13 15.12
#